data_AF-A0A5S3YKV4-F1
#
_entry.id   AF-A0A5S3YKV4-F1
#
_cell.length_a   1.000
_cell.length_b   1.000
_cell.length_c   1.000
_cell.angle_alpha   90.00
_cell.angle_beta   90.00
_cell.angle_gamma   90.00
#
_symmetry.space_group_name_H-M   'P 1'
#
loop_
_entity.id
_entity.type
_entity.pdbx_description
1 polymer ?
#
loop_
_entity_poly.entity_id
_entity_poly.type
_entity_poly.pdbx_seq_one_letter_code
_entity_poly.pdbx_strand_id
1 'polypeptide(L)'
;FEQRLQGVSYEQIAAQGGGIASTVKATRAAEREQLFVDAKDRLNTLLKEGVTTVEIKSGYRLDTENEIKILEVARLLGEHHPIDIKTTFLGAHALPNEYKGRADEY
;
A
#
# COMPACT_ATOMS: atom_id res chain seq x y z
N PHE A 1 14.84 2.16 5.89
CA PHE A 1 15.79 2.11 4.75
C PHE A 1 17.22 2.23 5.25
N GLU A 2 17.51 3.23 6.10
CA GLU A 2 18.80 3.41 6.78
C GLU A 2 19.36 2.14 7.47
N GLN A 3 18.54 1.40 8.23
CA GLN A 3 18.96 0.13 8.85
C GLN A 3 19.39 -0.94 7.82
N ARG A 4 18.80 -0.98 6.62
CA ARG A 4 19.24 -1.91 5.56
C ARG A 4 20.62 -1.53 5.02
N LEU A 5 20.91 -0.23 4.89
CA LEU A 5 22.23 0.26 4.46
C LEU A 5 23.31 -0.06 5.50
N GLN A 6 22.92 -0.20 6.77
CA GLN A 6 23.81 -0.61 7.86
C GLN A 6 23.97 -2.15 7.99
N GLY A 7 23.43 -2.93 7.04
CA GLY A 7 23.57 -4.38 7.01
C GLY A 7 22.59 -5.15 7.90
N VAL A 8 21.58 -4.50 8.49
CA VAL A 8 20.53 -5.19 9.25
C VAL A 8 19.65 -5.99 8.29
N SER A 9 19.46 -7.28 8.59
CA SER A 9 18.67 -8.17 7.74
C SER A 9 17.20 -7.77 7.69
N TYR A 10 16.51 -8.16 6.62
CA TYR A 10 15.08 -7.93 6.46
C TYR A 10 14.27 -8.50 7.63
N GLU A 11 14.62 -9.70 8.10
CA GLU A 11 13.96 -10.37 9.23
C GLU A 11 14.12 -9.60 10.54
N GLN A 12 15.32 -9.08 10.82
CA GLN A 12 15.57 -8.26 12.00
C GLN A 12 14.79 -6.95 11.96
N ILE A 13 14.70 -6.31 10.79
CA ILE A 13 13.90 -5.09 10.59
C ILE A 13 12.42 -5.39 10.79
N ALA A 14 11.92 -6.51 10.26
CA ALA A 14 10.54 -6.94 10.44
C ALA A 14 10.22 -7.24 11.92
N ALA A 15 11.14 -7.90 12.64
CA ALA A 15 10.99 -8.20 14.06
C ALA A 15 10.92 -6.93 14.94
N GLN A 16 11.53 -5.82 14.49
CA GLN A 16 11.46 -4.52 15.14
C GLN A 16 10.23 -3.69 14.74
N GLY A 17 9.29 -4.26 13.99
CA GLY A 17 8.10 -3.55 13.49
C GLY A 17 8.36 -2.65 12.28
N GLY A 18 9.54 -2.77 11.65
CA GLY A 18 9.83 -2.16 10.36
C GLY A 18 9.29 -2.99 9.18
N GLY A 19 9.66 -2.61 7.95
CA GLY A 19 9.22 -3.33 6.75
C GLY A 19 7.74 -3.11 6.45
N ILE A 20 7.03 -4.15 5.99
CA ILE A 20 5.61 -4.02 5.62
C ILE A 20 4.74 -3.58 6.80
N ALA A 21 5.05 -4.00 8.02
CA ALA A 21 4.29 -3.63 9.22
C ALA A 21 4.25 -2.11 9.44
N SER A 22 5.36 -1.40 9.18
CA SER A 22 5.39 0.06 9.33
C SER A 22 4.53 0.76 8.27
N THR A 23 4.55 0.25 7.02
CA THR A 23 3.69 0.76 5.96
C THR A 23 2.22 0.48 6.26
N VAL A 24 1.89 -0.73 6.73
CA VAL A 24 0.52 -1.09 7.12
C VAL A 24 0.00 -0.16 8.21
N LYS A 25 0.81 0.10 9.24
CA LYS A 25 0.47 1.06 10.30
C LYS A 25 0.24 2.46 9.75
N ALA A 26 1.15 2.97 8.91
CA ALA A 26 1.03 4.31 8.32
C ALA A 26 -0.19 4.43 7.41
N THR A 27 -0.44 3.43 6.55
CA THR A 27 -1.58 3.42 5.64
C THR A 27 -2.91 3.28 6.37
N ARG A 28 -2.98 2.48 7.46
CA ARG A 28 -4.17 2.42 8.33
C ARG A 28 -4.48 3.77 8.99
N ALA A 29 -3.45 4.51 9.39
CA ALA A 29 -3.59 5.82 10.03
C ALA A 29 -3.84 6.99 9.06
N ALA A 30 -3.68 6.77 7.75
CA ALA A 30 -3.88 7.81 6.75
C ALA A 30 -5.36 7.97 6.40
N GLU A 31 -5.80 9.21 6.30
CA GLU A 31 -7.11 9.57 5.76
C GLU A 31 -7.16 9.33 4.24
N ARG A 32 -8.37 9.17 3.71
CA ARG A 32 -8.63 8.88 2.30
C ARG A 32 -8.05 9.98 1.39
N GLU A 33 -8.23 11.23 1.77
CA GLU A 33 -7.78 12.42 1.04
C GLU A 33 -6.26 12.46 0.98
N GLN A 34 -5.58 12.13 2.09
CA GLN A 34 -4.12 12.05 2.12
C GLN A 34 -3.60 10.98 1.16
N LEU A 35 -4.22 9.78 1.18
CA LEU A 35 -3.86 8.70 0.26
C LEU A 35 -4.06 9.08 -1.20
N PHE A 36 -5.13 9.83 -1.50
CA PHE A 36 -5.40 10.34 -2.83
C PHE A 36 -4.32 11.34 -3.29
N VAL A 37 -4.00 12.34 -2.48
CA VAL A 37 -3.00 13.36 -2.81
C VAL A 37 -1.62 12.73 -3.02
N ASP A 38 -1.18 11.88 -2.08
CA ASP A 38 0.12 11.21 -2.16
C ASP A 38 0.25 10.34 -3.42
N ALA A 39 -0.82 9.61 -3.77
CA ALA A 39 -0.83 8.77 -4.95
C ALA A 39 -0.88 9.59 -6.24
N LYS A 40 -1.64 10.69 -6.28
CA LYS A 40 -1.70 11.61 -7.42
C LYS A 40 -0.32 12.20 -7.74
N ASP A 41 0.46 12.58 -6.74
CA ASP A 41 1.81 13.13 -6.95
C ASP A 41 2.77 12.09 -7.55
N ARG A 42 2.61 10.81 -7.16
CA ARG A 42 3.36 9.70 -7.77
C ARG A 42 2.91 9.46 -9.22
N LEU A 43 1.61 9.50 -9.49
CA LEU A 43 1.08 9.39 -10.87
C LEU A 43 1.56 10.54 -11.76
N ASN A 44 1.62 11.77 -11.26
CA ASN A 44 2.17 12.92 -11.98
C ASN A 44 3.64 12.69 -12.37
N THR A 45 4.40 12.02 -11.50
CA THR A 45 5.81 11.67 -11.78
C THR A 45 5.88 10.62 -12.89
N LEU A 46 5.09 9.54 -12.80
CA LEU A 46 5.03 8.51 -13.85
C LEU A 46 4.55 9.07 -15.19
N LEU A 47 3.60 10.00 -15.18
CA LEU A 47 3.10 10.65 -16.39
C LEU A 47 4.21 11.44 -17.10
N LYS A 48 5.08 12.14 -16.34
CA LYS A 48 6.23 12.86 -16.90
C LYS A 48 7.24 11.93 -17.59
N GLU A 49 7.25 10.66 -17.19
CA GLU A 49 8.07 9.60 -17.80
C GLU A 49 7.36 8.91 -18.98
N GLY A 50 6.14 9.34 -19.33
CA GLY A 50 5.38 8.81 -20.47
C GLY A 50 4.49 7.60 -20.14
N VAL A 51 4.30 7.27 -18.86
CA VAL A 51 3.40 6.20 -18.44
C VAL A 51 1.95 6.63 -18.65
N THR A 52 1.20 5.83 -19.42
CA THR A 52 -0.23 6.08 -19.72
C THR A 52 -1.18 5.14 -19.00
N THR A 53 -0.69 3.99 -18.52
CA THR A 53 -1.50 3.00 -17.80
C THR A 53 -0.71 2.42 -16.63
N VAL A 54 -1.34 2.30 -15.47
CA VAL A 54 -0.76 1.65 -14.30
C VAL A 54 -1.72 0.65 -13.68
N GLU A 55 -1.15 -0.31 -12.96
CA GLU A 55 -1.89 -1.13 -12.04
C GLU A 55 -1.65 -0.64 -10.61
N ILE A 56 -2.73 -0.43 -9.85
CA ILE A 56 -2.67 -0.10 -8.41
C ILE A 56 -3.25 -1.26 -7.62
N LYS A 57 -2.44 -1.81 -6.72
CA LYS A 57 -2.84 -2.89 -5.81
C LYS A 57 -3.22 -2.33 -4.46
N SER A 58 -4.13 -3.01 -3.78
CA SER A 58 -4.33 -2.83 -2.35
C SER A 58 -3.23 -3.58 -1.55
N GLY A 59 -3.43 -3.89 -0.28
CA GLY A 59 -2.59 -4.83 0.49
C GLY A 59 -1.79 -4.19 1.62
N TYR A 60 -2.06 -2.93 1.96
CA TYR A 60 -1.39 -2.22 3.05
C TYR A 60 -2.34 -1.86 4.20
N ARG A 61 -3.54 -2.44 4.26
CA ARG A 61 -4.42 -2.34 5.44
C ARG A 61 -4.74 -3.69 6.05
N LEU A 62 -4.69 -4.79 5.30
CA LEU A 62 -4.79 -6.16 5.80
C LEU A 62 -6.07 -6.41 6.63
N ASP A 63 -7.16 -5.81 6.19
CA ASP A 63 -8.53 -6.08 6.63
C ASP A 63 -9.48 -5.69 5.49
N THR A 64 -10.53 -6.48 5.25
CA THR A 64 -11.33 -6.37 4.02
C THR A 64 -11.97 -4.99 3.83
N GLU A 65 -12.56 -4.43 4.90
CA GLU A 65 -13.27 -3.14 4.80
C GLU A 65 -12.31 -2.02 4.42
N ASN A 66 -11.14 -1.96 5.06
CA ASN A 66 -10.22 -0.87 4.77
C ASN A 66 -9.40 -1.12 3.49
N GLU A 67 -9.20 -2.37 3.08
CA GLU A 67 -8.63 -2.70 1.76
C GLU A 67 -9.49 -2.15 0.61
N ILE A 68 -10.83 -2.21 0.75
CA ILE A 68 -11.76 -1.60 -0.20
C ILE A 68 -11.53 -0.09 -0.30
N LYS A 69 -11.22 0.61 0.82
CA LYS A 69 -10.92 2.05 0.81
C LYS A 69 -9.73 2.41 -0.08
N ILE A 70 -8.69 1.56 -0.14
CA ILE A 70 -7.56 1.76 -1.07
C ILE A 70 -8.05 1.66 -2.53
N LEU A 71 -8.88 0.67 -2.83
CA LEU A 71 -9.42 0.48 -4.18
C LEU A 71 -10.35 1.63 -4.60
N GLU A 72 -11.14 2.18 -3.68
CA GLU A 72 -11.95 3.38 -3.92
C GLU A 72 -11.09 4.60 -4.24
N VAL A 73 -10.00 4.82 -3.51
CA VAL A 73 -9.03 5.89 -3.82
C VAL A 73 -8.42 5.68 -5.20
N ALA A 74 -8.02 4.45 -5.54
CA ALA A 74 -7.46 4.14 -6.85
C ALA A 74 -8.46 4.38 -8.00
N ARG A 75 -9.75 4.08 -7.81
CA ARG A 75 -10.81 4.37 -8.77
C ARG A 75 -11.05 5.87 -8.92
N LEU A 76 -11.12 6.60 -7.79
CA LEU A 76 -11.28 8.06 -7.80
C LEU A 76 -10.10 8.73 -8.54
N LEU A 77 -8.87 8.22 -8.40
CA LEU A 77 -7.73 8.71 -9.18
C LEU A 77 -7.94 8.52 -10.68
N GLY A 78 -8.51 7.39 -11.11
CA GLY A 78 -8.81 7.13 -12.53
C GLY A 78 -9.87 8.07 -13.11
N GLU A 79 -10.73 8.65 -12.28
CA GLU A 79 -11.71 9.68 -12.68
C GLU A 79 -11.08 11.09 -12.77
N HIS A 80 -9.98 11.34 -12.05
CA HIS A 80 -9.38 12.67 -11.88
C HIS A 80 -7.96 12.82 -12.41
N HIS A 81 -7.40 11.78 -13.03
CA HIS A 81 -6.04 11.76 -13.57
C HIS A 81 -6.03 11.17 -14.99
N PRO A 82 -5.20 11.67 -15.92
CA PRO A 82 -5.16 11.17 -17.30
C PRO A 82 -4.50 9.78 -17.48
N ILE A 83 -4.05 9.13 -16.40
CA ILE A 83 -3.45 7.78 -16.48
C ILE A 83 -4.59 6.79 -16.29
N ASP A 84 -4.65 5.78 -17.16
CA ASP A 84 -5.57 4.66 -17.01
C ASP A 84 -5.16 3.79 -15.81
N ILE A 85 -6.10 3.49 -14.92
CA ILE A 85 -5.83 2.71 -13.71
C ILE A 85 -6.57 1.37 -13.76
N LYS A 86 -5.84 0.28 -13.55
CA LYS A 86 -6.39 -1.04 -13.25
C LYS A 86 -6.15 -1.37 -11.78
N THR A 87 -7.18 -1.86 -11.10
CA THR A 87 -7.12 -2.13 -9.66
C THR A 87 -7.05 -3.63 -9.38
N THR A 88 -6.18 -4.03 -8.45
CA THR A 88 -6.07 -5.42 -7.99
C THR A 88 -6.25 -5.48 -6.47
N PHE A 89 -7.19 -6.30 -6.01
CA PHE A 89 -7.32 -6.62 -4.60
C PHE A 89 -6.18 -7.54 -4.16
N LEU A 90 -5.45 -7.14 -3.12
CA LEU A 90 -4.33 -7.89 -2.55
C LEU A 90 -4.48 -7.97 -1.02
N GLY A 91 -5.65 -8.37 -0.52
CA GLY A 91 -5.84 -8.56 0.93
C GLY A 91 -4.89 -9.60 1.55
N ALA A 92 -4.47 -10.61 0.78
CA ALA A 92 -3.48 -11.61 1.17
C ALA A 92 -2.03 -11.15 0.91
N HIS A 93 -1.69 -9.89 1.18
CA HIS A 93 -0.33 -9.37 0.97
C HIS A 93 0.65 -9.83 2.06
N ALA A 94 0.19 -9.88 3.31
CA ALA A 94 0.94 -10.38 4.45
C ALA A 94 -0.05 -10.78 5.55
N LEU A 95 0.40 -11.61 6.50
CA LEU A 95 -0.40 -11.96 7.67
C LEU A 95 -0.37 -10.79 8.67
N PRO A 96 -1.51 -10.13 8.97
CA PRO A 96 -1.56 -9.09 9.98
C PRO A 96 -1.20 -9.60 11.38
N ASN A 97 -0.64 -8.72 12.22
CA ASN A 97 -0.14 -9.08 13.55
C ASN A 97 -1.23 -9.68 14.45
N GLU A 98 -2.47 -9.24 14.27
CA GLU A 98 -3.66 -9.72 14.97
C GLU A 98 -3.89 -11.23 14.73
N TYR A 99 -3.42 -11.77 13.61
CA TYR A 99 -3.56 -13.17 13.21
C TYR A 99 -2.27 -13.98 13.30
N LYS A 100 -1.24 -13.47 13.99
CA LYS A 100 0.04 -14.19 14.17
C LYS A 100 -0.19 -15.56 14.82
N GLY A 101 0.24 -16.62 14.15
CA GLY A 101 0.04 -18.01 14.60
C GLY A 101 -1.37 -18.57 14.35
N ARG A 102 -2.25 -17.79 13.74
CA ARG A 102 -3.65 -18.13 13.39
C ARG A 102 -3.92 -17.82 11.92
N ALA A 103 -3.03 -18.25 11.03
CA ALA A 103 -3.08 -17.88 9.61
C ALA A 103 -4.36 -18.33 8.90
N ASP A 104 -4.91 -19.49 9.30
CA ASP A 104 -6.14 -20.04 8.73
C ASP A 104 -7.41 -19.28 9.15
N GLU A 105 -7.31 -18.37 10.14
CA GLU A 105 -8.43 -17.56 10.61
C GLU A 105 -8.51 -16.20 9.90
N TYR A 106 -7.51 -15.83 9.09
CA TYR A 106 -7.44 -14.57 8.32
C TYR A 106 -8.11 -14.70 6.95
#